data_AF-A0A645GYY0-F1
#
_entry.id   AF-A0A645GYY0-F1
#
_cell.length_a   1.000
_cell.length_b   1.000
_cell.length_c   1.000
_cell.angle_alpha   90.00
_cell.angle_beta   90.00
_cell.angle_gamma   90.00
#
_symmetry.space_group_name_H-M   'P 1'
#
loop_
_entity.id
_entity.type
_entity.pdbx_description
1 polymer ?
#
loop_
_entity_poly.entity_id
_entity_poly.type
_entity_poly.pdbx_seq_one_letter_code
_entity_poly.pdbx_strand_id
1 'polypeptide(L)' 'MGCVVNGPGEAKEADIGIAGGVDSAVLFIKGQQIRTLRGDIVGQLVEEIEKL' A
#
# COMPACT_ATOMS: atom_id res chain seq x y z
N MET A 1 -2.71 5.06 -4.20
CA MET A 1 -2.25 5.78 -5.42
C MET A 1 -2.61 4.96 -6.66
N GLY A 2 -2.81 5.64 -7.80
CA GLY A 2 -3.21 5.01 -9.05
C GLY A 2 -2.02 4.35 -9.74
N CYS A 3 -2.03 3.01 -9.76
CA CYS A 3 -1.07 2.13 -10.44
C CYS A 3 0.28 1.91 -9.73
N VAL A 4 0.71 0.65 -9.69
CA VAL A 4 2.02 0.14 -9.18
C VAL A 4 3.23 0.83 -9.80
N VAL A 5 3.05 1.50 -10.94
CA VAL A 5 4.12 2.17 -11.69
C VAL A 5 4.55 3.49 -11.04
N ASN A 6 3.61 4.29 -10.51
CA ASN A 6 3.91 5.58 -9.85
C ASN A 6 3.94 5.47 -8.31
N GLY A 7 3.29 4.45 -7.75
CA GLY A 7 3.19 4.23 -6.31
C GLY A 7 4.52 4.18 -5.53
N PRO A 8 5.64 3.62 -6.04
CA PRO A 8 6.90 3.57 -5.29
C PRO A 8 7.56 4.93 -5.07
N GLY A 9 7.41 5.87 -6.02
CA GLY A 9 7.96 7.22 -5.91
C GLY A 9 7.17 8.08 -4.91
N GLU A 10 5.84 8.00 -4.98
CA GLU A 10 4.93 8.72 -4.08
C GLU A 10 4.93 8.12 -2.65
N ALA A 11 5.13 6.80 -2.51
CA ALA A 11 5.22 6.13 -1.20
C ALA A 11 6.54 6.39 -0.45
N LYS A 12 7.52 7.04 -1.09
CA LYS A 12 8.79 7.40 -0.45
C LYS A 12 8.64 8.58 0.52
N GLU A 13 7.64 9.42 0.28
CA GLU A 13 7.25 10.54 1.17
C GLU A 13 6.14 10.16 2.15
N ALA A 14 5.42 9.06 1.90
CA ALA A 14 4.35 8.57 2.77
C ALA A 14 4.86 7.53 3.79
N ASP A 15 4.40 7.63 5.03
CA ASP A 15 4.70 6.62 6.06
C ASP A 15 4.10 5.25 5.71
N ILE A 16 2.91 5.26 5.08
CA ILE A 16 2.20 4.05 4.65
C ILE A 16 1.39 4.34 3.38
N GLY A 17 1.34 3.37 2.46
CA GLY A 17 0.59 3.52 1.22
C GLY A 17 0.32 2.20 0.53
N ILE A 18 -0.65 2.19 -0.38
CA ILE A 18 -0.93 1.05 -1.25
C ILE A 18 -0.89 1.44 -2.72
N ALA A 19 -0.34 0.55 -3.55
CA ALA A 19 -0.43 0.64 -5.00
C ALA A 19 -1.36 -0.45 -5.55
N GLY A 20 -2.47 -0.02 -6.15
CA GLY A 20 -3.52 -0.92 -6.64
C GLY A 20 -3.16 -1.60 -7.96
N GLY A 21 -3.53 -2.87 -8.06
CA GLY A 21 -3.65 -3.70 -9.27
C GLY A 21 -5.07 -4.28 -9.37
N VAL A 22 -5.32 -5.14 -10.37
CA VAL A 22 -6.68 -5.59 -10.75
C VAL A 22 -7.46 -6.26 -9.61
N ASP A 23 -6.82 -7.10 -8.79
CA ASP A 23 -7.43 -7.80 -7.63
C ASP A 23 -6.50 -7.83 -6.40
N SER A 24 -5.54 -6.91 -6.36
CA SER A 24 -4.54 -6.88 -5.30
C SER A 24 -3.98 -5.49 -5.15
N ALA A 25 -3.43 -5.18 -3.97
CA ALA A 25 -2.68 -3.96 -3.77
C ALA A 25 -1.37 -4.27 -3.07
N VAL A 26 -0.29 -3.63 -3.47
CA VAL A 26 1.00 -3.76 -2.79
C VAL A 26 1.06 -2.73 -1.68
N LEU A 27 1.28 -3.18 -0.44
CA LEU A 27 1.50 -2.35 0.74
C LEU A 27 2.95 -1.87 0.78
N PHE A 28 3.11 -0.58 0.99
CA PHE A 28 4.39 0.10 1.21
C PHE A 28 4.37 0.78 2.58
N ILE A 29 5.46 0.65 3.33
CA ILE A 29 5.70 1.39 4.58
C ILE A 29 7.06 2.06 4.47
N LYS A 30 7.12 3.39 4.65
CA LYS A 30 8.34 4.20 4.51
C LYS A 30 9.10 3.93 3.20
N GLY A 31 8.37 3.82 2.09
CA GLY A 31 8.92 3.50 0.77
C GLY A 31 9.41 2.06 0.58
N GLN A 32 9.23 1.16 1.55
CA GLN A 32 9.58 -0.26 1.42
C GLN A 32 8.35 -1.11 1.13
N GLN A 33 8.44 -2.00 0.14
CA GLN A 33 7.40 -2.99 -0.15
C GLN A 33 7.35 -4.04 0.96
N ILE A 34 6.19 -4.16 1.62
CA ILE A 34 6.00 -5.09 2.75
C ILE A 34 5.34 -6.37 2.28
N ARG A 35 4.14 -6.28 1.71
CA ARG A 35 3.37 -7.44 1.23
C ARG A 35 2.29 -7.04 0.23
N THR A 36 1.75 -8.02 -0.48
CA THR A 36 0.59 -7.84 -1.35
C THR A 36 -0.70 -8.18 -0.59
N LEU A 37 -1.62 -7.21 -0.53
CA LEU A 37 -2.96 -7.33 0.01
C LEU A 37 -3.91 -7.86 -1.07
N ARG A 38 -4.85 -8.73 -0.67
CA ARG A 38 -5.93 -9.26 -1.51
C ARG A 38 -7.21 -9.33 -0.68
N GLY A 39 -8.37 -9.29 -1.35
CA GLY A 39 -9.67 -9.26 -0.66
C GLY A 39 -9.98 -7.87 -0.13
N ASP A 40 -10.25 -7.76 1.18
CA ASP A 40 -10.53 -6.46 1.83
C ASP A 40 -9.24 -5.64 2.00
N ILE A 41 -8.82 -4.98 0.92
CA ILE A 41 -7.61 -4.16 0.87
C ILE A 41 -7.75 -2.93 1.77
N VAL A 42 -8.95 -2.35 1.86
CA VAL A 42 -9.19 -1.15 2.67
C VAL A 42 -9.16 -1.49 4.15
N GLY A 43 -9.84 -2.57 4.58
CA GLY A 43 -9.79 -3.04 5.96
C GLY A 43 -8.36 -3.37 6.40
N GLN A 44 -7.63 -4.13 5.58
CA GLN A 44 -6.23 -4.45 5.86
C GLN A 44 -5.32 -3.22 5.93
N LEU A 45 -5.58 -2.18 5.12
CA LEU A 45 -4.84 -0.93 5.19
C LEU A 45 -5.13 -0.18 6.49
N VAL A 46 -6.41 -0.08 6.89
CA VAL A 46 -6.80 0.57 8.14
C VAL A 46 -6.19 -0.13 9.35
N GLU A 47 -6.25 -1.46 9.40
CA GLU A 47 -5.61 -2.24 10.48
C GLU A 47 -4.11 -1.97 10.60
N GLU A 48 -3.44 -1.70 9.47
CA GLU A 48 -2.00 -1.45 9.44
C GLU A 48 -1.66 0.01 9.76
N ILE A 49 -2.59 0.94 9.51
CA ILE A 49 -2.51 2.32 10.01
C ILE A 49 -2.70 2.35 11.54
N GLU A 50 -3.60 1.54 12.10
CA GLU A 50 -3.86 1.48 13.54
C GLU A 50 -2.72 0.83 14.35
N LYS A 51 -1.86 0.04 13.70
CA LYS A 51 -0.69 -0.62 14.33
C LYS A 51 0.57 0.23 14.32
N LEU A 52 0.59 1.33 13.57
CA LEU A 52 1.68 2.31 13.52
C LEU A 52 1.62 3.27 14.72
#